data_AF-A0A3B8ZJZ6-F1
#
_entry.id   AF-A0A3B8ZJZ6-F1
#
_cell.length_a   1.000
_cell.length_b   1.000
_cell.length_c   1.000
_cell.angle_alpha   90.00
_cell.angle_beta   90.00
_cell.angle_gamma   90.00
#
_symmetry.space_group_name_H-M   'P 1'
#
loop_
_entity.id
_entity.type
_entity.pdbx_description
1 polymer ?
#
loop_
_entity_poly.entity_id
_entity_poly.type
_entity_poly.pdbx_seq_one_letter_code
_entity_poly.pdbx_strand_id
1 'polypeptide(L)'
;GILVPGPLELLSTDEVRNQLEVNVLGTHAVTQAMLPLLRLAGGRIVMIGSISGQITPPFYGAYSASKHALEAISDALRIELRP
;
A
#
# COMPACT_ATOMS: atom_id res chain seq x y z
N GLY A 1 7.16 -1.46 -4.59
CA GLY A 1 7.12 -1.69 -3.14
C GLY A 1 8.29 -2.54 -2.72
N ILE A 2 8.64 -2.50 -1.44
CA ILE A 2 9.72 -3.28 -0.81
C ILE A 2 9.15 -4.30 0.18
N LEU A 3 10.00 -5.24 0.59
CA LEU A 3 9.77 -6.19 1.67
C LEU A 3 10.90 -6.01 2.70
N VAL A 4 10.54 -5.72 3.94
CA VAL A 4 11.41 -5.79 5.11
C VAL A 4 11.01 -7.04 5.89
N PRO A 5 11.75 -8.15 5.75
CA PRO A 5 11.43 -9.41 6.42
C PRO A 5 12.05 -9.47 7.82
N GLY A 6 11.41 -10.20 8.72
CA GLY A 6 11.94 -10.49 10.06
C GLY A 6 10.84 -10.73 11.08
N PRO A 7 11.14 -11.39 12.22
CA PRO A 7 10.22 -11.40 13.35
C PRO A 7 9.90 -9.96 13.72
N LEU A 8 8.61 -9.64 13.85
CA LEU A 8 8.17 -8.24 13.95
C LEU A 8 8.74 -7.56 15.20
N GLU A 9 8.90 -8.32 16.28
CA GLU A 9 9.48 -7.89 17.55
C GLU A 9 10.99 -7.57 17.47
N LEU A 10 11.68 -8.01 16.41
CA LEU A 10 13.10 -7.74 16.19
C LEU A 10 13.34 -6.63 15.15
N LEU A 11 12.29 -6.19 14.45
CA LEU A 11 12.40 -5.07 13.52
C LEU A 11 12.42 -3.76 14.30
N SER A 12 13.34 -2.87 13.93
CA SER A 12 13.33 -1.51 14.43
C SER A 12 12.11 -0.74 13.92
N THR A 13 11.68 0.27 14.68
CA THR A 13 10.59 1.16 14.25
C THR A 13 10.91 1.86 12.93
N ASP A 14 12.18 2.17 12.65
CA ASP A 14 12.59 2.82 11.41
C ASP A 14 12.49 1.88 10.20
N GLU A 15 12.78 0.59 10.37
CA GLU A 15 12.55 -0.43 9.35
C GLU A 15 11.06 -0.60 9.03
N VAL A 16 10.21 -0.64 10.06
CA VAL A 16 8.74 -0.68 9.88
C VAL A 16 8.25 0.61 9.22
N ARG A 17 8.77 1.78 9.62
CA ARG A 17 8.44 3.07 8.99
C ARG A 17 8.81 3.07 7.51
N ASN A 18 10.01 2.64 7.16
CA ASN A 18 10.46 2.57 5.76
C ASN A 18 9.56 1.65 4.91
N GLN A 19 9.17 0.50 5.47
CA GLN A 19 8.23 -0.42 4.83
C GLN A 19 6.88 0.24 4.50
N LEU A 20 6.33 1.04 5.42
CA LEU A 20 5.06 1.75 5.24
C LEU A 20 5.20 2.98 4.36
N GLU A 21 6.26 3.76 4.51
CA GLU A 21 6.55 4.92 3.67
C GLU A 21 6.59 4.53 2.20
N VAL A 22 7.37 3.51 1.85
CA VAL A 22 7.51 3.11 0.44
C VAL A 22 6.23 2.48 -0.11
N ASN A 23 5.62 1.54 0.62
CA ASN A 23 4.51 0.76 0.07
C ASN A 23 3.15 1.46 0.17
N VAL A 24 2.92 2.22 1.22
CA VAL A 24 1.63 2.85 1.52
C VAL A 24 1.65 4.31 1.09
N LEU A 25 2.48 5.13 1.74
CA LEU A 25 2.47 6.58 1.53
C LEU A 25 2.99 6.97 0.16
N GLY A 26 4.07 6.34 -0.32
CA GLY A 26 4.58 6.55 -1.68
C GLY A 26 3.54 6.20 -2.75
N THR A 27 2.83 5.08 -2.60
CA THR A 27 1.76 4.69 -3.53
C THR A 27 0.58 5.68 -3.48
N HIS A 28 0.18 6.10 -2.29
CA HIS A 28 -0.86 7.11 -2.11
C HIS A 28 -0.46 8.47 -2.74
N ALA A 29 0.76 8.93 -2.49
CA ALA A 29 1.26 10.21 -2.99
C ALA A 29 1.29 10.26 -4.53
N VAL A 30 1.80 9.21 -5.19
CA VAL A 30 1.77 9.12 -6.66
C VAL A 30 0.34 9.10 -7.18
N THR A 31 -0.54 8.35 -6.51
CA THR A 31 -1.96 8.29 -6.90
C THR A 31 -2.62 9.66 -6.84
N GLN A 32 -2.43 10.40 -5.75
CA GLN A 32 -2.95 11.76 -5.58
C GLN A 32 -2.39 12.72 -6.64
N ALA A 33 -1.07 12.68 -6.87
CA ALA A 33 -0.42 13.53 -7.86
C ALA A 33 -0.94 13.30 -9.28
N MET A 34 -1.25 12.06 -9.64
CA MET A 34 -1.74 11.70 -10.98
C MET A 34 -3.25 11.83 -11.14
N LEU A 35 -4.00 11.94 -10.04
CA LEU A 35 -5.47 11.88 -10.05
C LEU A 35 -6.14 12.92 -10.97
N PRO A 36 -5.68 14.19 -11.05
CA PRO A 36 -6.26 15.17 -11.97
C PRO A 36 -6.13 14.75 -13.44
N LEU A 37 -4.97 14.24 -13.83
CA LEU A 37 -4.70 13.79 -15.20
C LEU A 37 -5.48 12.51 -15.54
N LEU A 38 -5.56 11.58 -14.59
CA LEU A 38 -6.35 10.35 -14.74
C LEU A 38 -7.83 10.67 -14.93
N ARG A 39 -8.39 11.65 -14.20
CA ARG A 39 -9.78 12.09 -14.37
C ARG A 39 -10.03 12.66 -15.78
N LEU A 40 -9.14 13.51 -16.27
CA LEU A 40 -9.24 14.09 -17.62
C LEU A 40 -9.16 13.02 -18.72
N ALA A 41 -8.29 12.04 -18.55
CA ALA A 41 -8.07 10.98 -19.53
C ALA A 41 -9.08 9.82 -19.44
N GLY A 42 -9.97 9.79 -18.42
CA GLY A 42 -10.76 8.59 -18.12
C GLY A 42 -9.89 7.38 -17.77
N GLY A 43 -8.73 7.63 -17.15
CA GLY A 43 -7.72 6.63 -16.83
C GLY A 43 -8.11 5.69 -15.69
N ARG A 44 -7.32 4.63 -15.51
CA ARG A 44 -7.52 3.62 -14.48
C ARG A 44 -6.29 3.53 -13.57
N ILE A 45 -6.54 3.40 -12.27
CA ILE A 45 -5.53 3.08 -11.26
C ILE A 45 -5.53 1.56 -11.06
N VAL A 46 -4.35 0.93 -11.10
CA VAL A 46 -4.17 -0.49 -10.79
C VAL A 46 -3.19 -0.61 -9.62
N MET A 47 -3.70 -1.00 -8.45
CA MET A 47 -2.88 -1.23 -7.27
C MET A 47 -2.33 -2.66 -7.28
N ILE A 48 -1.02 -2.82 -7.10
CA ILE A 48 -0.39 -4.13 -7.02
C ILE A 48 -0.51 -4.68 -5.60
N GLY A 49 -1.53 -5.51 -5.38
CA GLY A 49 -1.80 -6.19 -4.12
C GLY A 49 -0.80 -7.31 -3.80
N SER A 50 -1.18 -8.17 -2.86
CA SER A 50 -0.43 -9.38 -2.48
C SER A 50 -1.34 -10.31 -1.66
N ILE A 51 -1.05 -11.61 -1.65
CA ILE A 51 -1.68 -12.53 -0.67
C ILE A 51 -1.45 -12.05 0.78
N SER A 52 -0.33 -11.39 1.04
CA SER A 52 -0.03 -10.77 2.33
C SER A 52 -0.91 -9.55 2.68
N GLY A 53 -1.79 -9.12 1.77
CA GLY A 53 -2.86 -8.15 2.04
C GLY A 53 -4.13 -8.79 2.62
N GLN A 54 -4.18 -10.13 2.71
CA GLN A 54 -5.31 -10.91 3.23
C GLN A 54 -4.92 -11.81 4.41
N ILE A 55 -3.68 -12.28 4.42
CA ILE A 55 -3.12 -13.08 5.50
C ILE A 55 -1.78 -12.49 5.96
N THR A 56 -1.33 -12.82 7.17
CA THR A 56 -0.04 -12.36 7.70
C THR A 56 0.87 -13.55 7.99
N PRO A 57 1.71 -13.99 7.02
CA PRO A 57 2.68 -15.04 7.27
C PRO A 57 3.71 -14.63 8.33
N PRO A 58 4.28 -15.59 9.08
CA PRO A 58 5.42 -15.33 9.95
C PRO A 58 6.55 -14.62 9.20
N PHE A 59 7.28 -13.74 9.89
CA PHE A 59 8.38 -12.91 9.36
C PHE A 59 7.98 -11.82 8.36
N TYR A 60 6.70 -11.68 8.03
CA TYR A 60 6.20 -10.73 7.03
C TYR A 60 5.34 -9.63 7.68
N GLY A 61 5.44 -9.43 9.00
CA GLY A 61 4.54 -8.55 9.76
C GLY A 61 4.46 -7.12 9.19
N ALA A 62 5.60 -6.46 9.03
CA ALA A 62 5.65 -5.09 8.50
C ALA A 62 5.13 -5.02 7.04
N TYR A 63 5.51 -5.99 6.20
CA TYR A 63 5.05 -6.06 4.82
C TYR A 63 3.55 -6.33 4.71
N SER A 64 3.04 -7.28 5.49
CA SER A 64 1.62 -7.63 5.52
C SER A 64 0.80 -6.45 5.99
N ALA A 65 1.25 -5.72 7.01
CA ALA A 65 0.64 -4.45 7.43
C ALA A 65 0.55 -3.45 6.27
N SER A 66 1.64 -3.27 5.51
CA SER A 66 1.64 -2.39 4.34
C SER A 66 0.67 -2.82 3.25
N LYS A 67 0.49 -4.13 3.05
CA LYS A 67 -0.41 -4.66 2.02
C LYS A 67 -1.87 -4.62 2.44
N HIS A 68 -2.20 -4.89 3.69
CA HIS A 68 -3.55 -4.68 4.22
C HIS A 68 -3.95 -3.21 4.15
N ALA A 69 -3.04 -2.29 4.48
CA ALA A 69 -3.27 -0.86 4.33
C ALA A 69 -3.56 -0.48 2.85
N LEU A 70 -2.82 -1.07 1.91
CA LEU A 70 -3.03 -0.83 0.48
C LEU A 70 -4.38 -1.36 -0.02
N GLU A 71 -4.87 -2.50 0.50
CA GLU A 71 -6.22 -2.99 0.19
C GLU A 71 -7.29 -1.99 0.67
N ALA A 72 -7.18 -1.50 1.91
CA ALA A 72 -8.11 -0.52 2.46
C ALA A 72 -8.12 0.80 1.66
N ILE A 73 -6.95 1.30 1.27
CA ILE A 73 -6.84 2.48 0.39
C ILE A 73 -7.50 2.21 -0.96
N SER A 74 -7.28 1.02 -1.53
CA SER A 74 -7.88 0.63 -2.81
C SER A 74 -9.40 0.57 -2.74
N ASP A 75 -9.95 0.05 -1.64
CA ASP A 75 -11.39 0.02 -1.38
C ASP A 75 -11.99 1.42 -1.28
N ALA A 76 -11.35 2.31 -0.52
CA ALA A 76 -11.79 3.70 -0.40
C ALA A 76 -11.81 4.40 -1.78
N LEU A 77 -10.70 4.35 -2.51
CA LEU A 77 -10.59 4.98 -3.83
C LEU A 77 -11.61 4.42 -4.83
N ARG A 78 -11.90 3.12 -4.78
CA ARG A 78 -12.90 2.47 -5.65
C ARG A 78 -14.32 3.01 -5.42
N ILE A 79 -14.65 3.46 -4.22
CA ILE A 79 -15.96 4.03 -3.90
C ILE A 79 -15.95 5.54 -4.18
N GLU A 80 -14.93 6.25 -3.68
CA GLU A 80 -14.83 7.71 -3.74
C GLU A 80 -14.60 8.25 -5.16
N LEU A 81 -14.05 7.45 -6.07
CA LEU A 81 -13.80 7.85 -7.46
C LEU A 81 -14.88 7.36 -8.43
N ARG A 82 -16.02 6.85 -7.95
CA ARG A 82 -17.15 6.55 -8.83
C ARG A 82 -17.71 7.85 -9.43
N PRO A 83 -18.13 7.83 -10.71
CA PRO A 83 -18.86 8.94 -11.32
C PRO A 83 -20.16 9.26 -10.59
#